data_AF-A0A926XKI3-F1
#
_entry.id   AF-A0A926XKI3-F1
#
_cell.length_a   1.000
_cell.length_b   1.000
_cell.length_c   1.000
_cell.angle_alpha   90.00
_cell.angle_beta   90.00
_cell.angle_gamma   90.00
#
_symmetry.space_group_name_H-M   'P 1'
#
loop_
_entity.id
_entity.type
_entity.pdbx_description
1 polymer ?
#
loop_
_entity_poly.entity_id
_entity_poly.type
_entity_poly.pdbx_seq_one_letter_code
_entity_poly.pdbx_strand_id
1 'polypeptide(L)' 'MMAFFRQYIAPLLVVLTFAIALVAVSARIFLPSDLAAPAPIEEIDGAKAAVPSSIPES' A
#
# COMPACT_ATOMS: atom_id res chain seq x y z
N MET A 1 -11.42 30.50 -32.96
CA MET A 1 -10.47 29.37 -33.06
C MET A 1 -9.92 28.91 -31.70
N MET A 2 -9.53 29.81 -30.77
CA MET A 2 -8.93 29.42 -29.47
C MET A 2 -9.89 28.84 -28.41
N ALA A 3 -11.18 29.15 -28.50
CA ALA A 3 -12.17 28.68 -27.52
C ALA A 3 -12.45 27.18 -27.64
N PHE A 4 -12.52 26.64 -28.86
CA PHE A 4 -12.80 25.22 -29.11
C PHE A 4 -11.73 24.29 -28.50
N PHE A 5 -10.46 24.63 -28.68
CA PHE A 5 -9.36 23.83 -28.13
C PHE A 5 -9.47 23.76 -26.60
N ARG A 6 -9.63 24.91 -25.92
CA ARG A 6 -9.73 24.92 -24.46
C ARG A 6 -11.06 24.37 -23.93
N GLN A 7 -12.14 24.49 -24.68
CA GLN A 7 -13.48 24.08 -24.24
C GLN A 7 -13.74 22.58 -24.42
N TYR A 8 -13.02 21.90 -25.30
CA TYR A 8 -13.15 20.44 -25.47
C TYR A 8 -11.91 19.68 -25.02
N ILE A 9 -10.71 20.14 -25.39
CA ILE A 9 -9.48 19.40 -25.11
C ILE A 9 -9.09 19.56 -23.65
N ALA A 10 -9.21 20.75 -23.05
CA ALA A 10 -8.92 20.89 -21.62
C ALA A 10 -9.81 20.01 -20.73
N PRO A 11 -11.15 20.00 -20.86
CA PRO A 11 -11.98 19.08 -20.08
C PRO A 11 -11.74 17.61 -20.41
N LEU A 12 -11.46 17.26 -21.67
CA LEU A 12 -11.11 15.88 -22.03
C LEU A 12 -9.80 15.44 -21.37
N LEU A 13 -8.78 16.29 -21.35
CA LEU A 13 -7.52 16.02 -20.65
C LEU A 13 -7.73 15.86 -19.14
N VAL A 14 -8.60 16.66 -18.52
CA VAL A 14 -8.95 16.52 -17.09
C VAL A 14 -9.59 15.16 -16.82
N VAL A 15 -10.58 14.76 -17.62
CA VAL A 15 -11.23 13.46 -17.47
C VAL A 15 -10.25 12.31 -17.73
N LEU A 16 -9.39 12.44 -18.75
CA LEU A 16 -8.40 11.42 -19.10
C LEU A 16 -7.35 11.25 -18.00
N THR A 17 -6.78 12.35 -17.50
CA THR A 17 -5.82 12.31 -16.38
C THR A 17 -6.46 11.82 -15.10
N PHE A 18 -7.69 12.23 -14.81
CA PHE A 18 -8.46 11.70 -13.68
C PHE A 18 -8.68 10.19 -13.80
N ALA A 19 -9.11 9.69 -14.96
CA ALA A 19 -9.31 8.27 -15.19
C ALA A 19 -8.01 7.48 -15.04
N ILE A 20 -6.91 7.98 -15.60
CA ILE A 20 -5.58 7.38 -15.44
C ILE A 20 -5.17 7.36 -13.97
N ALA A 21 -5.36 8.46 -13.24
CA ALA A 21 -5.04 8.53 -11.82
C ALA A 21 -5.88 7.54 -11.01
N LEU A 22 -7.18 7.41 -11.31
CA LEU A 22 -8.08 6.48 -10.66
C LEU A 22 -7.62 5.03 -10.88
N VAL A 23 -7.29 4.66 -12.12
CA VAL A 23 -6.76 3.34 -12.47
C VAL A 23 -5.41 3.10 -11.80
N ALA A 24 -4.49 4.07 -11.82
CA ALA A 24 -3.18 3.94 -11.20
C ALA A 24 -3.27 3.75 -9.68
N VAL A 25 -4.16 4.48 -9.01
CA VAL A 25 -4.42 4.34 -7.57
C VAL A 25 -5.00 2.97 -7.25
N SER A 26 -5.99 2.50 -8.02
CA SER A 26 -6.56 1.17 -7.84
C SER A 26 -5.52 0.07 -8.14
N ALA A 27 -4.74 0.21 -9.20
CA ALA A 27 -3.72 -0.77 -9.60
C ALA A 27 -2.57 -0.85 -8.58
N ARG A 28 -2.21 0.27 -7.94
CA ARG A 28 -1.15 0.30 -6.92
C ARG A 28 -1.40 -0.69 -5.78
N ILE A 29 -2.64 -0.82 -5.32
CA ILE A 29 -3.04 -1.74 -4.24
C ILE A 29 -2.81 -3.21 -4.64
N PHE A 30 -2.96 -3.52 -5.93
CA PHE A 30 -2.74 -4.85 -6.46
C PHE A 30 -1.31 -5.07 -6.97
N LEU A 31 -0.43 -4.08 -6.87
CA LEU A 31 0.93 -4.23 -7.34
C LEU A 31 1.71 -5.11 -6.36
N PRO A 32 2.48 -6.11 -6.81
CA PRO A 32 3.23 -7.01 -5.92
C PRO A 32 4.13 -6.28 -4.93
N SER A 33 4.57 -5.06 -5.26
CA SER A 33 5.36 -4.19 -4.38
C SER A 33 4.58 -3.62 -3.18
N ASP A 34 3.27 -3.46 -3.28
CA ASP A 34 2.41 -3.02 -2.16
C ASP A 34 2.29 -4.14 -1.11
N LEU A 35 2.26 -5.41 -1.56
CA LEU A 35 2.32 -6.61 -0.73
C LEU A 35 3.75 -7.06 -0.39
N ALA A 36 4.79 -6.43 -0.96
CA ALA A 36 6.20 -6.73 -0.67
C ALA A 36 6.72 -5.99 0.55
N ALA A 37 5.90 -5.16 1.21
CA ALA A 37 6.22 -4.66 2.54
C ALA A 37 6.40 -5.88 3.46
N PRO A 38 7.62 -6.14 3.97
CA PRO A 38 7.88 -7.29 4.81
C PRO A 38 6.88 -7.24 5.96
N ALA A 39 6.08 -8.31 6.10
CA ALA A 39 5.27 -8.49 7.29
C ALA A 39 6.18 -8.25 8.51
N PRO A 40 5.71 -7.57 9.58
CA PRO A 40 6.45 -7.51 10.82
C PRO A 40 6.76 -8.94 11.24
N ILE A 41 8.00 -9.36 11.01
CA ILE A 41 8.60 -10.43 11.78
C ILE A 41 8.85 -9.79 13.14
N GLU A 42 7.83 -9.81 14.01
CA GLU A 42 8.15 -9.97 15.41
C GLU A 42 9.15 -11.13 15.45
N GLU A 43 10.37 -10.84 15.89
CA GLU A 43 11.20 -11.83 16.55
C GLU A 43 10.31 -12.45 17.64
N ILE A 44 9.60 -13.51 17.28
CA ILE A 44 9.13 -14.56 18.18
C ILE A 44 10.36 -15.29 18.76
N ASP A 45 11.29 -14.53 19.31
CA ASP A 45 12.36 -14.97 20.20
C ASP A 45 12.22 -14.34 21.60
N GLY A 46 11.31 -13.38 21.78
CA GLY A 46 11.02 -12.79 23.09
C GLY A 46 9.99 -13.55 23.95
N ALA A 47 9.15 -14.40 23.35
CA ALA A 47 8.01 -15.03 24.05
C ALA A 47 8.33 -16.41 24.67
N LYS A 48 9.59 -16.89 24.62
CA LYS A 48 9.98 -18.19 25.18
C LYS A 48 11.21 -18.16 26.10
N ALA A 49 11.48 -17.05 26.78
CA ALA A 49 12.64 -16.98 27.70
C ALA A 49 12.36 -16.28 29.04
N ALA A 50 11.13 -16.31 29.56
CA ALA A 50 10.84 -15.83 30.92
C ALA A 50 9.79 -16.66 31.67
N VAL A 51 9.80 -17.98 31.49
CA VAL A 51 9.37 -18.87 32.59
C VAL A 51 10.65 -19.44 33.19
N PRO A 52 11.27 -18.78 34.19
CA PRO A 52 12.22 -19.47 35.04
C PRO A 52 11.44 -20.58 35.75
N SER A 53 11.59 -21.80 35.21
CA SER A 53 11.27 -23.04 35.89
C SER A 53 12.23 -23.20 37.08
N SER A 54 12.03 -22.42 38.13
CA SER A 54 12.59 -22.66 39.44
C SER A 54 11.46 -23.10 40.37
N ILE A 55 10.90 -24.28 40.07
CA ILE A 55 10.39 -25.16 41.12
C ILE A 55 11.50 -26.18 41.32
N PRO A 56 12.33 -26.09 42.37
CA PRO A 56 13.09 -27.25 42.79
C PRO A 56 12.09 -28.24 43.41
N GLU A 57 11.88 -29.33 42.69
CA GLU A 57 11.41 -30.58 43.25
C GLU A 57 12.52 -31.14 44.15
N SER A 58 12.40 -30.95 45.48
CA SER A 58 12.96 -31.69 46.63
C SER A 58 13.28 -30.78 47.81
#